data_AF-A0A504IX18-F1
#
_entry.id   AF-A0A504IX18-F1
#
_cell.length_a   1.000
_cell.length_b   1.000
_cell.length_c   1.000
_cell.angle_alpha   90.00
_cell.angle_beta   90.00
_cell.angle_gamma   90.00
#
_symmetry.space_group_name_H-M   'P 1'
#
loop_
_entity.id
_entity.type
_entity.pdbx_description
1 polymer ?
#
loop_
_entity_poly.entity_id
_entity_poly.type
_entity_poly.pdbx_seq_one_letter_code
_entity_poly.pdbx_strand_id
1 'polypeptide(L)'
;MNTVATSDTKETRVTFSFPVTKANGLSTTSGLELPKHTQSVRGLQLTSNYPDKLYYRGSQRIEIGGEELFPEGFDSKILMSSLSVAPRERFFELGDVLPGDLSIKVRFQDKDHSKAVFGDGYTVTLIILIEEKR
;
A
#
# COMPACT_ATOMS: atom_id res chain seq x y z
N MET A 1 37.92 -11.20 -11.76
CA MET A 1 36.70 -11.45 -12.56
C MET A 1 35.56 -11.58 -11.58
N ASN A 2 34.72 -10.54 -11.43
CA ASN A 2 33.51 -10.64 -10.61
C ASN A 2 32.37 -11.12 -11.51
N THR A 3 31.99 -12.38 -11.38
CA THR A 3 30.74 -12.91 -11.91
C THR A 3 29.59 -12.23 -11.16
N VAL A 4 28.95 -11.25 -11.79
CA VAL A 4 27.65 -10.74 -11.35
C VAL A 4 26.67 -11.87 -11.58
N ALA A 5 26.25 -12.55 -10.51
CA ALA A 5 25.13 -13.46 -10.58
C ALA A 5 23.90 -12.64 -11.01
N THR A 6 23.41 -12.86 -12.23
CA THR A 6 22.12 -12.33 -12.65
C THR A 6 21.07 -12.99 -11.78
N SER A 7 20.50 -12.25 -10.82
CA SER A 7 19.35 -12.73 -10.06
C SER A 7 18.20 -12.98 -11.04
N ASP A 8 17.65 -14.19 -11.02
CA ASP A 8 16.51 -14.60 -11.85
C ASP A 8 15.20 -14.06 -11.26
N THR A 9 15.18 -12.75 -11.02
CA THR A 9 14.09 -12.04 -10.36
C THR A 9 13.37 -11.12 -11.35
N LYS A 10 12.12 -10.78 -11.02
CA LYS A 10 11.34 -9.76 -11.71
C LYS A 10 10.56 -8.94 -10.70
N GLU A 11 10.29 -7.69 -11.07
CA GLU A 11 9.40 -6.83 -10.31
C GLU A 11 7.94 -7.02 -10.75
N THR A 12 7.06 -7.24 -9.78
CA THR A 12 5.62 -7.42 -10.00
C THR A 12 4.83 -6.47 -9.10
N ARG A 13 3.67 -6.03 -9.57
CA ARG A 13 2.72 -5.21 -8.80
C ARG A 13 1.59 -6.08 -8.28
N VAL A 14 1.41 -6.12 -6.98
CA VAL A 14 0.28 -6.79 -6.31
C VAL A 14 -0.69 -5.72 -5.83
N THR A 15 -1.97 -5.89 -6.11
CA THR A 15 -2.99 -4.86 -5.85
C THR A 15 -4.10 -5.40 -4.96
N PHE A 16 -4.44 -4.66 -3.91
CA PHE A 16 -5.54 -4.96 -3.01
C PHE A 16 -6.42 -3.73 -2.87
N SER A 17 -7.74 -3.92 -2.93
CA SER A 17 -8.71 -2.84 -2.81
C SER A 17 -9.74 -3.18 -1.76
N PHE A 18 -10.15 -2.18 -0.98
CA PHE A 18 -11.20 -2.33 0.01
C PHE A 18 -12.12 -1.09 0.04
N PRO A 19 -13.43 -1.28 0.28
CA PRO A 19 -14.36 -0.18 0.36
C PRO A 19 -14.32 0.51 1.74
N VAL A 20 -14.58 1.81 1.72
CA VAL A 20 -14.87 2.66 2.88
C VAL A 20 -16.33 3.09 2.74
N THR A 21 -17.20 2.43 3.50
CA THR A 21 -18.67 2.56 3.36
C THR A 21 -19.29 3.46 4.42
N LYS A 22 -18.53 3.85 5.45
CA LYS A 22 -19.01 4.66 6.57
C LYS A 22 -18.05 5.81 6.89
N ALA A 23 -18.59 7.01 6.98
CA ALA A 23 -17.86 8.19 7.44
C ALA A 23 -17.38 8.02 8.89
N ASN A 24 -16.19 8.51 9.20
CA ASN A 24 -15.51 8.36 10.49
C ASN A 24 -15.34 6.89 10.91
N GLY A 25 -15.33 5.97 9.94
CA GLY A 25 -15.26 4.53 10.15
C GLY A 25 -13.83 3.98 10.11
N LEU A 26 -13.66 2.82 10.75
CA LEU A 26 -12.47 1.99 10.63
C LEU A 26 -12.74 0.84 9.66
N SER A 27 -11.89 0.69 8.66
CA SER A 27 -11.86 -0.46 7.75
C SER A 27 -10.63 -1.31 8.06
N THR A 28 -10.83 -2.60 8.32
CA THR A 28 -9.75 -3.56 8.55
C THR A 28 -9.79 -4.63 7.48
N THR A 29 -8.67 -4.85 6.79
CA THR A 29 -8.53 -5.96 5.85
C THR A 29 -8.06 -7.22 6.58
N SER A 30 -8.58 -8.38 6.18
CA SER A 30 -8.13 -9.68 6.67
C SER A 30 -7.87 -10.62 5.49
N GLY A 31 -6.93 -11.56 5.66
CA GLY A 31 -6.64 -12.62 4.69
C GLY A 31 -5.98 -12.15 3.39
N LEU A 32 -5.40 -10.95 3.35
CA LEU A 32 -4.56 -10.53 2.22
C LEU A 32 -3.19 -11.18 2.36
N GLU A 33 -2.67 -11.73 1.27
CA GLU A 33 -1.41 -12.47 1.26
C GLU A 33 -0.61 -12.11 0.00
N LEU A 34 0.71 -11.98 0.15
CA LEU A 34 1.65 -11.86 -0.94
C LEU A 34 1.77 -13.18 -1.71
N PRO A 35 2.13 -13.15 -3.01
CA PRO A 35 2.44 -14.36 -3.75
C PRO A 35 3.55 -15.19 -3.07
N LYS A 36 3.41 -16.51 -3.08
CA LYS A 36 4.34 -17.43 -2.38
C LYS A 36 5.80 -17.35 -2.85
N HIS A 37 6.03 -16.87 -4.06
CA HIS A 37 7.36 -16.72 -4.66
C HIS A 37 7.95 -15.32 -4.48
N THR A 38 7.32 -14.48 -3.65
CA THR A 38 7.86 -13.17 -3.23
C THR A 38 9.19 -13.36 -2.52
N GLN A 39 10.21 -12.61 -2.94
CA GLN A 39 11.54 -12.56 -2.32
C GLN A 39 11.70 -11.34 -1.42
N SER A 40 11.22 -10.18 -1.86
CA SER A 40 11.21 -8.94 -1.06
C SER A 40 10.10 -7.99 -1.48
N VAL A 41 9.73 -7.08 -0.57
CA VAL A 41 8.84 -5.96 -0.81
C VAL A 41 9.68 -4.71 -1.02
N ARG A 42 9.64 -4.15 -2.23
CA ARG A 42 10.49 -3.04 -2.67
C ARG A 42 9.87 -1.68 -2.37
N GLY A 43 8.55 -1.60 -2.42
CA GLY A 43 7.82 -0.38 -2.13
C GLY A 43 6.31 -0.56 -2.18
N LEU A 44 5.58 0.50 -1.83
CA LEU A 44 4.12 0.50 -1.91
C LEU A 44 3.57 1.89 -2.23
N GLN A 45 2.30 1.96 -2.63
CA GLN A 45 1.56 3.20 -2.79
C GLN A 45 0.08 2.98 -2.44
N LEU A 46 -0.58 4.06 -2.03
CA LEU A 46 -2.03 4.12 -1.86
C LEU A 46 -2.66 4.99 -2.94
N THR A 47 -3.81 4.55 -3.45
CA THR A 47 -4.65 5.32 -4.36
C THR A 47 -6.13 5.09 -4.05
N SER A 48 -7.01 5.86 -4.70
CA SER A 48 -8.45 5.74 -4.52
C SER A 48 -9.18 6.13 -5.80
N ASN A 49 -10.39 5.61 -5.97
CA ASN A 49 -11.34 6.13 -6.96
C ASN A 49 -11.81 7.56 -6.63
N TYR A 50 -11.61 8.03 -5.40
CA TYR A 50 -11.77 9.42 -4.97
C TYR A 50 -10.49 9.91 -4.28
N PRO A 51 -9.46 10.34 -5.05
CA PRO A 51 -8.16 10.72 -4.50
C PRO A 51 -8.21 11.78 -3.38
N ASP A 52 -9.09 12.77 -3.50
CA ASP A 52 -9.25 13.82 -2.48
C ASP A 52 -9.72 13.24 -1.14
N LYS A 53 -10.58 12.20 -1.14
CA LYS A 53 -11.02 11.56 0.10
C LYS A 53 -9.86 10.83 0.77
N LEU A 54 -9.06 10.08 0.00
CA LEU A 54 -7.86 9.46 0.55
C LEU A 54 -6.87 10.50 1.10
N TYR A 55 -6.67 11.60 0.37
CA TYR A 55 -5.73 12.66 0.73
C TYR A 55 -6.11 13.38 2.04
N TYR A 56 -7.38 13.75 2.18
CA TYR A 56 -7.83 14.58 3.30
C TYR A 56 -8.34 13.77 4.50
N ARG A 57 -8.85 12.56 4.29
CA ARG A 57 -9.59 11.80 5.31
C ARG A 57 -8.84 10.57 5.81
N GLY A 58 -7.89 10.05 5.04
CA GLY A 58 -7.27 8.77 5.28
C GLY A 58 -6.07 8.81 6.22
N SER A 59 -6.06 7.89 7.18
CA SER A 59 -4.86 7.44 7.89
C SER A 59 -4.87 5.92 7.99
N GLN A 60 -3.71 5.29 8.15
CA GLN A 60 -3.65 3.83 8.24
C GLN A 60 -2.54 3.32 9.14
N ARG A 61 -2.68 2.05 9.52
CA ARG A 61 -1.61 1.13 9.92
C ARG A 61 -1.42 0.08 8.83
N ILE A 62 -0.18 -0.24 8.46
CA ILE A 62 0.11 -1.30 7.49
C ILE A 62 1.15 -2.26 8.09
N GLU A 63 0.80 -3.54 8.12
CA GLU A 63 1.71 -4.64 8.41
C GLU A 63 1.91 -5.51 7.17
N ILE A 64 3.14 -5.95 6.94
CA ILE A 64 3.47 -6.92 5.90
C ILE A 64 4.43 -7.95 6.49
N GLY A 65 4.15 -9.25 6.27
CA GLY A 65 5.02 -10.33 6.74
C GLY A 65 5.11 -10.44 8.27
N GLY A 66 4.13 -9.89 8.99
CA GLY A 66 4.15 -9.80 10.46
C GLY A 66 4.94 -8.59 11.01
N GLU A 67 5.55 -7.77 10.16
CA GLU A 67 6.24 -6.53 10.54
C GLU A 67 5.34 -5.31 10.32
N GLU A 68 5.32 -4.39 11.29
CA GLU A 68 4.65 -3.10 11.15
C GLU A 68 5.54 -2.15 10.35
N LEU A 69 5.13 -1.80 9.14
CA LEU A 69 5.85 -0.86 8.28
C LEU A 69 5.39 0.58 8.49
N PHE A 70 4.09 0.76 8.77
CA PHE A 70 3.50 2.06 9.04
C PHE A 70 2.61 1.97 10.28
N PRO A 71 2.85 2.80 11.30
CA PRO A 71 2.14 2.73 12.58
C PRO A 71 0.70 3.25 12.46
N GLU A 72 -0.11 3.00 13.48
CA GLU A 72 -1.48 3.54 13.55
C GLU A 72 -1.49 5.08 13.47
N GLY A 73 -2.38 5.61 12.62
CA GLY A 73 -2.50 7.05 12.39
C GLY A 73 -1.53 7.61 11.35
N PHE A 74 -0.74 6.78 10.65
CA PHE A 74 0.12 7.26 9.57
C PHE A 74 -0.72 7.83 8.41
N ASP A 75 -0.43 9.06 8.00
CA ASP A 75 -1.20 9.81 7.01
C ASP A 75 -1.17 9.13 5.63
N SER A 76 -2.35 8.81 5.05
CA SER A 76 -2.45 8.17 3.73
C SER A 76 -1.82 8.99 2.62
N LYS A 77 -1.96 10.33 2.70
CA LYS A 77 -1.45 11.26 1.68
C LYS A 77 0.06 11.18 1.44
N ILE A 78 0.83 10.68 2.41
CA ILE A 78 2.28 10.49 2.27
C ILE A 78 2.59 9.32 1.30
N LEU A 79 1.70 8.33 1.24
CA LEU A 79 1.85 7.14 0.38
C LEU A 79 1.16 7.33 -0.99
N MET A 80 0.64 8.53 -1.28
CA MET A 80 0.05 8.86 -2.57
C MET A 80 1.11 9.42 -3.52
N SER A 81 1.08 8.99 -4.78
CA SER A 81 1.89 9.61 -5.83
C SER A 81 1.19 10.84 -6.41
N SER A 82 1.94 11.93 -6.60
CA SER A 82 1.50 13.05 -7.44
C SER A 82 1.43 12.61 -8.92
N LEU A 83 0.58 13.28 -9.70
CA LEU A 83 0.49 13.10 -11.16
C LEU A 83 1.78 13.49 -11.88
N SER A 84 2.59 14.37 -11.28
CA SER A 84 3.86 14.85 -11.84
C SER A 84 5.00 13.83 -11.71
N VAL A 85 4.83 12.77 -10.91
CA VAL A 85 5.87 11.75 -10.68
C VAL A 85 5.85 10.73 -11.81
N ALA A 86 7.03 10.45 -12.35
CA ALA A 86 7.21 9.46 -13.40
C ALA A 86 6.68 8.08 -12.94
N PRO A 87 6.02 7.28 -13.81
CA PRO A 87 5.39 6.02 -13.41
C PRO A 87 6.27 5.05 -12.60
N ARG A 88 7.59 5.05 -12.85
CA ARG A 88 8.57 4.19 -12.15
C ARG A 88 8.91 4.68 -10.73
N GLU A 89 8.70 5.96 -10.43
CA GLU A 89 9.06 6.62 -9.16
C GLU A 89 7.84 6.81 -8.24
N ARG A 90 6.68 6.20 -8.57
CA ARG A 90 5.41 6.42 -7.86
C ARG A 90 5.28 5.66 -6.53
N PHE A 91 6.20 4.75 -6.24
CA PHE A 91 6.16 3.93 -5.04
C PHE A 91 6.96 4.60 -3.93
N PHE A 92 6.44 4.56 -2.71
CA PHE A 92 7.23 4.80 -1.52
C PHE A 92 8.23 3.65 -1.38
N GLU A 93 9.52 3.96 -1.44
CA GLU A 93 10.59 2.97 -1.36
C GLU A 93 10.74 2.44 0.08
N LEU A 94 10.76 1.12 0.22
CA LEU A 94 10.93 0.44 1.51
C LEU A 94 12.30 -0.25 1.63
N GLY A 95 13.06 -0.34 0.54
CA GLY A 95 14.30 -1.11 0.47
C GLY A 95 14.02 -2.59 0.21
N ASP A 96 14.66 -3.48 0.99
CA ASP A 96 14.48 -4.94 0.91
C ASP A 96 13.77 -5.48 2.14
N VAL A 97 12.48 -5.15 2.28
CA VAL A 97 11.65 -5.70 3.35
C VAL A 97 11.40 -7.18 3.05
N LEU A 98 11.75 -8.05 3.99
CA LEU A 98 11.51 -9.49 3.86
C LEU A 98 10.00 -9.77 3.94
N PRO A 99 9.47 -10.72 3.14
CA PRO A 99 8.04 -10.92 3.05
C PRO A 99 7.46 -11.69 4.25
N GLY A 100 8.29 -12.17 5.18
CA GLY A 100 7.88 -12.80 6.43
C GLY A 100 6.88 -13.94 6.25
N ASP A 101 5.75 -13.85 6.95
CA ASP A 101 4.63 -14.81 6.85
C ASP A 101 3.71 -14.57 5.62
N LEU A 102 4.11 -13.71 4.69
CA LEU A 102 3.38 -13.27 3.50
C LEU A 102 2.09 -12.49 3.80
N SER A 103 1.68 -12.34 5.06
CA SER A 103 0.41 -11.68 5.39
C SER A 103 0.48 -10.18 5.16
N ILE A 104 -0.64 -9.60 4.75
CA ILE A 104 -0.82 -8.15 4.65
C ILE A 104 -2.02 -7.77 5.50
N LYS A 105 -1.84 -6.78 6.37
CA LYS A 105 -2.93 -6.21 7.17
C LYS A 105 -2.93 -4.70 7.01
N VAL A 106 -4.09 -4.16 6.68
CA VAL A 106 -4.33 -2.73 6.61
C VAL A 106 -5.45 -2.41 7.58
N ARG A 107 -5.19 -1.49 8.51
CA ARG A 107 -6.23 -0.82 9.29
C ARG A 107 -6.30 0.61 8.82
N PHE A 108 -7.38 0.97 8.13
CA PHE A 108 -7.59 2.28 7.55
C PHE A 108 -8.67 3.02 8.34
N GLN A 109 -8.37 4.24 8.77
CA GLN A 109 -9.29 5.12 9.48
C GLN A 109 -9.69 6.28 8.57
N ASP A 110 -10.99 6.39 8.29
CA ASP A 110 -11.60 7.58 7.71
C ASP A 110 -11.83 8.63 8.81
N LYS A 111 -11.49 9.88 8.55
CA LYS A 111 -11.78 11.01 9.44
C LYS A 111 -12.37 12.17 8.66
N ASP A 112 -13.42 12.77 9.22
CA ASP A 112 -14.13 13.85 8.54
C ASP A 112 -13.24 15.07 8.26
N HIS A 113 -13.43 15.66 7.08
CA HIS A 113 -12.66 16.81 6.63
C HIS A 113 -13.50 17.71 5.71
N SER A 114 -13.51 19.02 5.98
CA SER A 114 -14.36 20.00 5.27
C SER A 114 -14.07 20.12 3.78
N LYS A 115 -12.83 19.86 3.35
CA LYS A 115 -12.42 19.85 1.93
C LYS A 115 -12.78 18.57 1.17
N ALA A 116 -13.26 17.54 1.86
CA ALA A 116 -13.61 16.26 1.25
C ALA A 116 -14.84 15.69 1.96
N VAL A 117 -16.03 16.17 1.58
CA VAL A 117 -17.30 15.66 2.10
C VAL A 117 -17.43 14.17 1.78
N PHE A 118 -17.88 13.38 2.76
CA PHE A 118 -17.98 11.92 2.59
C PHE A 118 -18.91 11.58 1.42
N GLY A 119 -20.15 12.11 1.39
CA GLY A 119 -21.12 11.83 0.34
C GLY A 119 -21.35 10.32 0.23
N ASP A 120 -20.91 9.74 -0.89
CA ASP A 120 -20.87 8.30 -1.11
C ASP A 120 -19.58 7.64 -0.58
N GLY A 121 -19.62 6.32 -0.36
CA GLY A 121 -18.42 5.55 -0.06
C GLY A 121 -17.33 5.67 -1.13
N TYR A 122 -16.11 5.26 -0.79
CA TYR A 122 -14.97 5.25 -1.71
C TYR A 122 -14.14 3.99 -1.53
N THR A 123 -13.29 3.68 -2.50
CA THR A 123 -12.41 2.52 -2.48
C THR A 123 -10.99 3.00 -2.27
N VAL A 124 -10.29 2.38 -1.32
CA VAL A 124 -8.84 2.55 -1.15
C VAL A 124 -8.15 1.35 -1.78
N THR A 125 -7.09 1.62 -2.53
CA THR A 125 -6.29 0.62 -3.21
C THR A 125 -4.85 0.71 -2.74
N LEU A 126 -4.34 -0.39 -2.18
CA LEU A 126 -2.94 -0.62 -1.88
C LEU A 126 -2.29 -1.33 -3.06
N ILE A 127 -1.22 -0.76 -3.59
CA ILE A 127 -0.39 -1.37 -4.63
C ILE A 127 0.99 -1.60 -4.03
N ILE A 128 1.45 -2.84 -4.06
CA ILE A 128 2.74 -3.26 -3.52
C ILE A 128 3.64 -3.66 -4.69
N LEU A 129 4.85 -3.10 -4.72
CA LEU A 129 5.90 -3.51 -5.63
C LEU A 129 6.73 -4.59 -4.93
N ILE A 130 6.75 -5.78 -5.51
CA ILE A 130 7.52 -6.91 -5.00
C ILE A 130 8.61 -7.31 -5.99
N GLU A 131 9.69 -7.86 -5.47
CA GLU A 131 10.59 -8.71 -6.22
C GLU A 131 10.19 -10.17 -6.02
N GLU A 132 10.09 -10.92 -7.10
CA GLU A 132 9.74 -12.34 -7.06
C GLU A 132 10.59 -13.16 -8.03
N LYS A 133 10.74 -14.46 -7.76
CA LYS A 133 11.46 -15.36 -8.67
C LYS A 133 10.71 -15.47 -10.00
N ARG A 134 11.44 -15.51 -11.11
CA ARG A 134 10.85 -15.72 -12.44
C ARG A 134 10.18 -17.07 -12.59
#